data_AF-A0A5Y4Z0T8-F1
#
_entry.id   AF-A0A5Y4Z0T8-F1
#
_cell.length_a   1.000
_cell.length_b   1.000
_cell.length_c   1.000
_cell.angle_alpha   90.00
_cell.angle_beta   90.00
_cell.angle_gamma   90.00
#
_symmetry.space_group_name_H-M   'P 1'
#
loop_
_entity.id
_entity.type
_entity.pdbx_description
1 polymer ?
#
loop_
_entity_poly.entity_id
_entity_poly.type
_entity_poly.pdbx_seq_one_letter_code
_entity_poly.pdbx_strand_id
1 'polypeptide(L)'
;MKMQYHLEIYEPDMSDCVAGHYESDTPFGALCVGDEISGMSLNSSERRKNLRIVKIQHIFWVIEGSHMSHKICVWTELLDK
;
A
#
# COMPACT_ATOMS: atom_id res chain seq x y z
N MET A 1 -8.96 23.11 -2.61
CA MET A 1 -7.91 22.31 -1.95
C MET A 1 -7.76 21.01 -2.74
N LYS A 2 -6.61 20.75 -3.36
CA LYS A 2 -6.37 19.52 -4.14
C LYS A 2 -6.14 18.34 -3.19
N MET A 3 -6.55 17.13 -3.57
CA MET A 3 -6.19 15.90 -2.84
C MET A 3 -5.12 15.14 -3.61
N GLN A 4 -4.10 14.64 -2.90
CA GLN A 4 -3.10 13.72 -3.43
C GLN A 4 -3.24 12.38 -2.70
N TYR A 5 -3.24 11.29 -3.45
CA TYR A 5 -3.42 9.95 -2.92
C TYR A 5 -2.10 9.19 -3.02
N HIS A 6 -1.75 8.51 -1.93
CA HIS A 6 -0.56 7.69 -1.82
C HIS A 6 -0.95 6.26 -1.44
N LEU A 7 -0.29 5.26 -2.03
CA LEU A 7 -0.41 3.86 -1.67
C LEU A 7 0.99 3.32 -1.39
N GLU A 8 1.21 2.82 -0.18
CA GLU A 8 2.39 2.07 0.20
C GLU A 8 2.01 0.61 0.46
N ILE A 9 2.68 -0.30 -0.21
CA ILE A 9 2.62 -1.75 0.04
C ILE A 9 3.93 -2.13 0.72
N TYR A 10 3.84 -2.78 1.88
CA TYR A 10 4.99 -3.18 2.67
C TYR A 10 5.43 -4.61 2.32
N GLU A 11 6.71 -4.90 2.51
CA GLU A 11 7.24 -6.27 2.41
C GLU A 11 6.57 -7.19 3.44
N PRO A 12 6.38 -8.47 3.11
CA PRO A 12 5.91 -9.48 4.05
C PRO A 12 6.79 -9.53 5.30
N ASP A 13 6.16 -9.70 6.45
CA ASP A 13 6.81 -9.84 7.76
C ASP A 13 7.70 -8.65 8.20
N MET A 14 7.70 -7.53 7.45
CA MET A 14 8.44 -6.32 7.80
C MET A 14 7.49 -5.12 7.93
N SER A 15 7.46 -4.51 9.11
CA SER A 15 6.53 -3.41 9.40
C SER A 15 6.93 -2.07 8.78
N ASP A 16 8.20 -1.91 8.40
CA ASP A 16 8.83 -0.64 8.04
C ASP A 16 9.49 -0.62 6.65
N CYS A 17 9.47 -1.75 5.93
CA CYS A 17 10.04 -1.84 4.59
C CYS A 17 8.97 -1.69 3.51
N VAL A 18 9.00 -0.58 2.77
CA VAL A 18 8.08 -0.34 1.65
C VAL A 18 8.56 -1.11 0.42
N ALA A 19 7.72 -2.02 -0.06
CA ALA A 19 7.91 -2.79 -1.28
C ALA A 19 7.51 -1.98 -2.53
N GLY A 20 6.36 -1.30 -2.48
CA GLY A 20 5.84 -0.49 -3.57
C GLY A 20 5.24 0.82 -3.10
N HIS A 21 5.50 1.90 -3.85
CA HIS A 21 4.91 3.22 -3.61
C HIS A 21 4.28 3.76 -4.90
N TYR A 22 3.04 4.22 -4.80
CA TYR A 22 2.26 4.76 -5.91
C TYR A 22 1.61 6.08 -5.51
N GLU A 23 1.58 7.02 -6.45
CA GLU A 23 0.94 8.31 -6.31
C GLU A 23 -0.17 8.47 -7.35
N SER A 24 -1.25 9.16 -6.98
CA SER A 24 -2.37 9.42 -7.86
C SER A 24 -3.08 10.73 -7.51
N ASP A 25 -3.61 11.39 -8.53
CA ASP A 25 -4.53 12.54 -8.39
C ASP A 25 -5.99 12.09 -8.18
N THR A 26 -6.26 10.77 -8.18
CA THR A 26 -7.57 10.15 -7.94
C THR A 26 -7.48 9.06 -6.87
N PRO A 27 -8.56 8.77 -6.12
CA PRO A 27 -8.54 7.74 -5.09
C PRO A 27 -8.11 6.37 -5.63
N PHE A 28 -7.33 5.63 -4.84
CA PHE A 28 -7.11 4.21 -5.09
C PHE A 28 -8.41 3.41 -4.90
N GLY A 29 -8.49 2.26 -5.58
CA GLY A 29 -9.60 1.33 -5.39
C GLY A 29 -9.71 0.84 -3.95
N ALA A 30 -10.89 0.32 -3.60
CA ALA A 30 -11.11 -0.27 -2.28
C ALA A 30 -10.18 -1.49 -2.09
N LEU A 31 -9.54 -1.55 -0.92
CA LEU A 31 -8.69 -2.65 -0.48
C LEU A 31 -9.21 -3.11 0.88
N CYS A 32 -9.32 -4.42 1.07
CA CYS A 32 -9.78 -5.02 2.32
C CYS A 32 -8.71 -5.95 2.91
N VAL A 33 -8.71 -6.08 4.24
CA VAL A 33 -7.94 -7.15 4.90
C VAL A 33 -8.50 -8.49 4.45
N GLY A 34 -7.62 -9.40 4.03
CA GLY A 34 -7.97 -10.68 3.44
C GLY A 34 -7.92 -10.70 1.91
N ASP A 35 -7.91 -9.54 1.24
CA ASP A 35 -7.77 -9.49 -0.22
C ASP A 35 -6.42 -10.03 -0.66
N GLU A 36 -6.42 -10.66 -1.85
CA GLU A 36 -5.23 -11.17 -2.50
C GLU A 36 -4.71 -10.15 -3.52
N ILE A 37 -3.41 -9.82 -3.44
CA ILE A 37 -2.72 -8.95 -4.38
C ILE A 37 -1.51 -9.67 -4.98
N SER A 38 -1.14 -9.28 -6.19
CA SER A 38 0.04 -9.83 -6.84
C SER A 38 1.31 -9.35 -6.15
N GLY A 39 2.24 -10.25 -5.85
CA GLY A 39 3.55 -9.92 -5.28
C GLY A 39 4.52 -9.20 -6.23
N MET A 40 4.07 -8.73 -7.39
CA MET A 40 4.91 -8.04 -8.37
C MET A 40 5.59 -6.79 -7.83
N SER A 41 5.04 -6.19 -6.76
CA SER A 41 5.60 -5.03 -6.06
C SER A 41 6.70 -5.38 -5.04
N LEU A 42 6.93 -6.66 -4.73
CA LEU A 42 7.96 -7.07 -3.75
C LEU A 42 9.37 -6.76 -4.26
N ASN A 43 10.30 -6.43 -3.36
CA ASN A 43 11.72 -6.31 -3.70
C ASN A 43 12.42 -7.68 -3.74
N SER A 44 11.86 -8.70 -3.10
CA SER A 44 12.46 -10.04 -2.96
C SER A 44 12.37 -10.92 -4.22
N SER A 45 12.96 -12.11 -4.17
CA SER A 45 12.84 -13.14 -5.22
C SER A 45 11.45 -13.79 -5.27
N GLU A 46 10.58 -13.52 -4.30
CA GLU A 46 9.24 -14.10 -4.19
C GLU A 46 8.16 -13.30 -4.93
N ARG A 47 8.54 -12.36 -5.79
CA ARG A 47 7.64 -11.52 -6.61
C ARG A 47 6.54 -12.26 -7.39
N ARG A 48 6.71 -13.57 -7.60
CA ARG A 48 5.75 -14.43 -8.32
C ARG A 48 4.68 -15.03 -7.43
N LYS A 49 4.81 -14.93 -6.10
CA LYS A 49 3.80 -15.39 -5.15
C LYS A 49 2.72 -14.33 -4.99
N ASN A 50 1.51 -14.79 -4.67
CA ASN A 50 0.44 -13.89 -4.28
C ASN A 50 0.57 -13.55 -2.80
N LEU A 51 0.10 -12.37 -2.46
CA LEU A 51 0.15 -11.78 -1.13
C LEU A 51 -1.27 -11.64 -0.60
N ARG A 52 -1.44 -11.82 0.69
CA ARG A 52 -2.68 -11.52 1.38
C ARG A 52 -2.51 -10.25 2.21
N ILE A 53 -3.47 -9.33 2.11
CA ILE A 53 -3.49 -8.14 2.96
C ILE A 53 -3.85 -8.53 4.39
N VAL A 54 -3.00 -8.18 5.35
CA VAL A 54 -3.23 -8.47 6.78
C VAL A 54 -3.59 -7.23 7.59
N LYS A 55 -3.23 -6.05 7.10
CA LYS A 55 -3.53 -4.78 7.78
C LYS A 55 -3.59 -3.63 6.78
N ILE A 56 -4.51 -2.70 7.04
CA ILE A 56 -4.62 -1.44 6.31
C ILE A 56 -4.62 -0.29 7.32
N GLN A 57 -3.90 0.78 7.02
CA GLN A 57 -3.94 2.03 7.78
C GLN A 57 -4.10 3.21 6.83
N HIS A 58 -4.96 4.15 7.23
CA HIS A 58 -5.17 5.40 6.50
C HIS A 58 -4.53 6.56 7.28
N ILE A 59 -3.80 7.41 6.58
CA ILE A 59 -3.19 8.62 7.15
C ILE A 59 -3.61 9.81 6.30
N PHE A 60 -4.10 10.86 6.96
CA PHE A 60 -4.48 12.12 6.33
C PHE A 60 -3.63 13.24 6.90
N TRP A 61 -3.07 14.07 6.03
CA TRP A 61 -2.33 15.27 6.45
C TRP A 61 -2.52 16.41 5.45
N VAL A 62 -2.20 17.63 5.88
CA VAL A 62 -2.27 18.83 5.05
C VAL A 62 -0.85 19.35 4.82
N ILE A 63 -0.53 19.65 3.57
CA ILE A 63 0.65 20.44 3.21
C ILE A 63 0.18 21.87 3.00
N GLU A 64 0.52 22.75 3.94
CA GLU A 64 0.11 24.15 3.93
C GLU A 64 0.46 24.82 2.60
N GLY A 65 -0.51 25.54 2.03
CA GLY A 65 -0.36 26.21 0.73
C GLY A 65 -0.35 25.28 -0.50
N SER A 66 -0.51 23.96 -0.33
CA SER A 66 -0.43 22.98 -1.43
C SER A 66 -1.67 22.09 -1.55
N HIS A 67 -1.77 21.02 -0.76
CA HIS A 67 -2.80 19.99 -0.91
C HIS A 67 -3.09 19.25 0.40
N MET A 68 -4.17 18.46 0.40
CA MET A 68 -4.41 17.42 1.40
C MET A 68 -3.91 16.09 0.86
N SER A 69 -3.24 15.30 1.68
CA SER A 69 -2.78 13.97 1.31
C SER A 69 -3.61 12.91 2.01
N HIS A 70 -3.92 11.83 1.29
CA HIS A 70 -4.50 10.59 1.82
C HIS A 70 -3.56 9.45 1.46
N LYS A 71 -2.93 8.85 2.47
CA LYS A 71 -2.11 7.64 2.30
C LYS A 71 -2.81 6.40 2.80
N ILE A 72 -2.71 5.33 2.03
CA ILE A 72 -3.08 3.98 2.40
C ILE A 72 -1.79 3.18 2.57
N CYS A 73 -1.56 2.67 3.78
CA CYS A 73 -0.47 1.75 4.09
C CYS A 73 -1.06 0.33 4.15
N VAL A 74 -0.49 -0.60 3.37
CA VAL A 74 -0.94 -1.98 3.21
C VAL A 74 0.16 -2.93 3.62
N TRP A 75 -0.06 -3.69 4.69
CA TRP A 75 0.84 -4.77 5.10
C TRP A 75 0.31 -6.10 4.58
N THR A 76 1.24 -6.95 4.16
CA THR A 76 0.92 -8.23 3.53
C THR A 76 1.64 -9.40 4.20
N GLU A 77 1.12 -10.60 4.00
CA GLU A 77 1.80 -11.87 4.25
C GLU A 77 1.88 -12.67 2.93
N LEU A 78 2.86 -13.58 2.83
CA LEU A 78 2.92 -14.53 1.72
C LEU A 78 1.79 -15.54 1.84
N LEU A 79 1.09 -15.80 0.73
CA LEU A 79 0.22 -16.97 0.64
C LEU A 79 1.10 -18.19 0.32
N ASP A 80 1.44 -18.96 1.34
CA ASP A 80 1.98 -20.30 1.14
C ASP A 80 0.88 -21.17 0.51
N LYS A 81 1.19 -21.74 -0.65
CA LYS A 81 0.40 -22.83 -1.24
C LYS A 81 0.88 -24.17 -0.71
#